data_AF-A0A3D1IQW7-F1
#
_entry.id   AF-A0A3D1IQW7-F1
#
_cell.length_a   1.000
_cell.length_b   1.000
_cell.length_c   1.000
_cell.angle_alpha   90.00
_cell.angle_beta   90.00
_cell.angle_gamma   90.00
#
_symmetry.space_group_name_H-M   'P 1'
#
loop_
_entity.id
_entity.type
_entity.pdbx_description
1 polymer ?
#
loop_
_entity_poly.entity_id
_entity_poly.type
_entity_poly.pdbx_seq_one_letter_code
_entity_poly.pdbx_strand_id
1 'polypeptide(L)'
;MSSAEANKRHAALAEELRRHDHAYYVLAEPTISDRDYDRLYRELLDLEVAHPELATADSPSQRVGGKPVSEFPEHRHAVPMMSLDNTYSFGELAEFQARVEKLLPEAELDWTIEPKIDGLAVSLRYENGSLAVGATRGDGVSGDDITGNL
;
A
#
# COMPACT_ATOMS: atom_id res chain seq x y z
N MET A 1 26.20 18.44 13.19
CA MET A 1 25.56 18.74 11.90
C MET A 1 24.50 19.81 12.15
N SER A 2 24.34 20.79 11.27
CA SER A 2 23.25 21.76 11.40
C SER A 2 21.89 21.11 11.06
N SER A 3 20.79 21.66 11.57
CA SER A 3 19.43 21.16 11.25
C SER A 3 19.17 21.17 9.73
N ALA A 4 19.66 22.18 8.99
CA ALA A 4 19.53 22.22 7.53
C ALA A 4 20.30 21.10 6.82
N GLU A 5 21.52 20.79 7.28
CA GLU A 5 22.30 19.66 6.74
C GLU A 5 21.66 18.31 7.10
N ALA A 6 21.09 18.21 8.31
CA ALA A 6 20.38 17.03 8.78
C ALA A 6 19.15 16.73 7.91
N ASN A 7 18.31 17.75 7.68
CA ASN A 7 17.13 17.64 6.81
C ASN A 7 17.51 17.20 5.40
N LYS A 8 18.57 17.80 4.83
CA LYS A 8 19.03 17.45 3.48
C LYS A 8 19.54 16.00 3.40
N ARG A 9 20.31 15.57 4.41
CA ARG A 9 20.86 14.21 4.44
C ARG A 9 19.77 13.17 4.68
N HIS A 10 18.85 13.43 5.61
CA HIS A 10 17.69 12.59 5.88
C HIS A 10 16.83 12.41 4.64
N ALA A 11 16.46 13.49 3.96
CA ALA A 11 15.68 13.42 2.73
C ALA A 11 16.38 12.60 1.63
N ALA A 12 17.70 12.72 1.49
CA ALA A 12 18.47 11.94 0.53
C ALA A 12 18.52 10.45 0.89
N LEU A 13 18.72 10.11 2.17
CA LEU A 13 18.72 8.73 2.66
C LEU A 13 17.33 8.11 2.51
N ALA A 14 16.27 8.83 2.87
CA ALA A 14 14.90 8.35 2.74
C ALA A 14 14.57 8.02 1.28
N GLU A 15 14.96 8.89 0.35
CA GLU A 15 14.78 8.65 -1.09
C GLU A 15 15.60 7.45 -1.59
N GLU A 16 16.86 7.34 -1.17
CA GLU A 16 17.73 6.23 -1.55
C GLU A 16 17.19 4.89 -1.05
N LEU A 17 16.81 4.81 0.23
CA LEU A 17 16.19 3.63 0.83
C LEU A 17 14.89 3.25 0.14
N ARG A 18 14.01 4.22 -0.17
CA ARG A 18 12.75 3.95 -0.91
C ARG A 18 13.00 3.34 -2.28
N ARG A 19 14.03 3.78 -3.01
CA ARG A 19 14.41 3.17 -4.30
C ARG A 19 14.88 1.73 -4.12
N HIS A 20 15.70 1.46 -3.11
CA HIS A 20 16.16 0.11 -2.82
C HIS A 20 15.02 -0.81 -2.37
N ASP A 21 14.09 -0.30 -1.55
CA ASP A 21 12.90 -1.01 -1.13
C ASP A 21 12.00 -1.36 -2.31
N HIS A 22 11.77 -0.42 -3.23
CA HIS A 22 10.98 -0.69 -4.44
C HIS A 22 11.65 -1.77 -5.29
N ALA A 23 12.97 -1.67 -5.50
CA ALA A 23 13.72 -2.66 -6.25
C ALA A 23 13.65 -4.06 -5.60
N TYR A 24 13.74 -4.15 -4.26
CA TYR A 24 13.68 -5.39 -3.51
C TYR A 24 12.26 -5.99 -3.45
N TYR A 25 11.28 -5.22 -2.95
CA TYR A 25 9.94 -5.74 -2.64
C TYR A 25 8.97 -5.74 -3.82
N VAL A 26 9.13 -4.83 -4.79
CA VAL A 26 8.18 -4.70 -5.91
C VAL A 26 8.74 -5.34 -7.18
N LEU A 27 10.00 -5.05 -7.50
CA LEU A 27 10.64 -5.55 -8.73
C LEU A 27 11.30 -6.91 -8.56
N ALA A 28 11.55 -7.34 -7.31
CA ALA A 28 12.37 -8.52 -7.00
C ALA A 28 13.78 -8.47 -7.63
N GLU A 29 14.34 -7.27 -7.77
CA GLU A 29 15.65 -6.97 -8.37
C GLU A 29 16.50 -6.10 -7.42
N PRO A 30 17.09 -6.67 -6.35
CA PRO A 30 17.88 -5.92 -5.39
C PRO A 30 19.10 -5.26 -6.05
N THR A 31 19.30 -3.97 -5.79
CA THR A 31 20.36 -3.15 -6.40
C THR A 31 21.61 -3.00 -5.53
N ILE A 32 21.51 -3.31 -4.23
CA ILE A 32 22.63 -3.28 -3.27
C ILE A 32 22.55 -4.50 -2.34
N SER A 33 23.65 -4.79 -1.62
CA SER A 33 23.67 -5.86 -0.63
C SER A 33 22.95 -5.47 0.65
N ASP A 34 22.43 -6.47 1.40
CA ASP A 34 21.79 -6.27 2.71
C ASP A 34 22.68 -5.45 3.66
N ARG A 35 24.00 -5.70 3.65
CA ARG A 35 24.95 -4.96 4.49
C ARG A 35 25.04 -3.48 4.12
N ASP A 36 24.98 -3.15 2.83
CA ASP A 36 25.01 -1.77 2.38
C ASP A 36 23.69 -1.05 2.66
N TYR A 37 22.57 -1.76 2.51
CA TYR A 37 21.25 -1.29 2.91
C TYR A 37 21.20 -0.97 4.41
N ASP A 38 21.61 -1.93 5.24
CA ASP A 38 21.71 -1.80 6.70
C ASP A 38 22.52 -0.58 7.13
N ARG A 39 23.59 -0.25 6.40
CA ARG A 39 24.42 0.93 6.69
C ARG A 39 23.65 2.22 6.44
N LEU A 40 22.94 2.33 5.31
CA LEU A 40 22.10 3.49 4.99
C LEU A 40 20.95 3.63 6.00
N TYR A 41 20.32 2.51 6.36
CA TYR A 41 19.21 2.48 7.31
C TYR A 41 19.65 2.88 8.72
N ARG A 42 20.80 2.38 9.20
CA ARG A 42 21.37 2.82 10.49
C ARG A 42 21.68 4.31 10.51
N GLU A 43 22.23 4.85 9.42
CA GLU A 43 22.48 6.30 9.32
C GLU A 43 21.16 7.10 9.41
N LEU A 44 20.10 6.66 8.73
CA LEU A 44 18.77 7.28 8.84
C LEU A 44 18.27 7.29 10.29
N LEU A 45 18.38 6.16 11.00
CA LEU A 45 17.97 6.05 12.41
C LEU A 45 18.78 6.97 13.32
N ASP A 46 20.11 7.02 13.15
CA ASP A 46 20.99 7.88 13.94
C ASP A 46 20.62 9.36 13.75
N LEU A 47 20.23 9.75 12.54
CA LEU A 47 19.74 11.10 12.24
C LEU A 47 18.43 11.41 12.96
N GLU A 48 17.46 10.50 12.93
CA GLU A 48 16.17 10.70 13.59
C GLU A 48 16.27 10.70 15.11
N VAL A 49 17.23 9.95 15.67
CA VAL A 49 17.55 10.02 17.11
C VAL A 49 18.15 11.37 17.48
N ALA A 50 19.06 11.90 16.66
CA ALA A 50 19.70 13.19 16.90
C ALA A 50 18.76 14.38 16.61
N HIS A 51 17.80 14.21 15.70
CA HIS A 51 16.86 15.22 15.22
C HIS A 51 15.44 14.63 15.18
N PRO A 52 14.73 14.54 16.32
CA PRO A 52 13.42 13.89 16.40
C PRO A 52 12.36 14.45 15.46
N GLU A 53 12.49 15.71 15.04
CA GLU A 53 11.63 16.35 14.04
C GLU A 53 11.70 15.70 12.65
N LEU A 54 12.72 14.89 12.38
CA LEU A 54 12.93 14.19 11.11
C LEU A 54 12.23 12.84 11.01
N ALA A 55 11.77 12.28 12.12
CA ALA A 55 11.01 11.03 12.15
C ALA A 55 9.56 11.24 11.64
N THR A 56 9.43 11.61 10.37
CA THR A 56 8.14 11.83 9.71
C THR A 56 7.42 10.51 9.45
N ALA A 57 6.09 10.56 9.33
CA ALA A 57 5.27 9.36 9.12
C ALA A 57 5.61 8.59 7.83
N ASP A 58 6.19 9.27 6.84
CA ASP A 58 6.63 8.71 5.55
C ASP A 58 8.10 8.26 5.52
N SER A 59 8.82 8.38 6.64
CA SER A 59 10.21 7.92 6.75
C SER A 59 10.28 6.38 6.63
N PRO A 60 11.27 5.82 5.90
CA PRO A 60 11.48 4.38 5.85
C PRO A 60 11.62 3.71 7.22
N SER A 61 12.08 4.45 8.24
CA SER A 61 12.22 3.94 9.61
C SER A 61 10.90 3.55 10.27
N GLN A 62 9.78 4.12 9.81
CA GLN A 62 8.45 3.88 10.39
C GLN A 62 7.83 2.55 9.94
N ARG A 63 8.41 1.87 8.95
CA ARG A 63 7.91 0.58 8.43
C ARG A 63 8.10 -0.59 9.39
N VAL A 64 9.13 -0.54 10.23
CA VAL A 64 9.36 -1.59 11.23
C VAL A 64 8.41 -1.31 12.38
N GLY A 65 7.34 -2.11 12.46
CA GLY A 65 6.27 -1.95 13.43
C GLY A 65 6.77 -1.67 14.85
N GLY A 66 6.16 -0.66 15.48
CA GLY A 66 6.45 -0.28 16.86
C GLY A 66 5.80 -1.22 17.88
N LYS A 67 5.37 -0.66 19.01
CA LYS A 67 4.61 -1.44 20.00
C LYS A 67 3.29 -1.92 19.40
N PRO A 68 2.83 -3.14 19.70
CA PRO A 68 1.52 -3.61 19.27
C PRO A 68 0.42 -2.63 19.69
N VAL A 69 -0.50 -2.34 18.78
CA VAL A 69 -1.73 -1.62 19.09
C VAL A 69 -2.68 -2.54 19.87
N SER A 70 -3.41 -1.98 20.84
CA SER A 70 -4.38 -2.73 21.64
C SER A 70 -5.68 -3.01 20.89
N GLU A 71 -6.01 -2.18 19.91
CA GLU A 71 -7.22 -2.26 19.09
C GLU A 71 -7.01 -1.53 17.77
N PHE A 72 -7.79 -1.89 16.76
CA PHE A 72 -7.86 -1.17 15.50
C PHE A 72 -9.13 -0.31 15.49
N PRO A 73 -9.01 1.02 15.26
CA PRO A 73 -10.19 1.88 15.11
C PRO A 73 -11.03 1.47 13.90
N GLU A 74 -12.35 1.61 14.01
CA GLU A 74 -13.23 1.45 12.85
C GLU A 74 -12.98 2.58 11.82
N HIS A 75 -12.88 2.20 10.56
CA HIS A 75 -12.76 3.10 9.42
C HIS A 75 -13.95 2.92 8.47
N ARG A 76 -14.73 3.98 8.28
CA ARG A 76 -15.78 4.01 7.26
C ARG A 76 -15.22 4.32 5.88
N HIS A 77 -15.45 3.43 4.93
CA HIS A 77 -15.00 3.60 3.55
C HIS A 77 -15.70 4.78 2.89
N ALA A 78 -14.94 5.60 2.14
CA ALA A 78 -15.50 6.72 1.38
C ALA A 78 -16.44 6.25 0.27
N VAL A 79 -16.13 5.10 -0.34
CA VAL A 79 -16.97 4.40 -1.31
C VAL A 79 -17.09 2.95 -0.85
N PRO A 80 -18.30 2.36 -0.79
CA PRO A 80 -18.45 0.97 -0.38
C PRO A 80 -17.65 0.00 -1.25
N MET A 81 -16.96 -0.95 -0.60
CA MET A 81 -16.22 -2.02 -1.24
C MET A 81 -17.16 -3.18 -1.62
N MET A 82 -17.58 -3.18 -2.88
CA MET A 82 -18.50 -4.17 -3.44
C MET A 82 -17.89 -5.57 -3.49
N SER A 83 -18.73 -6.60 -3.41
CA SER A 83 -18.37 -7.97 -3.80
C SER A 83 -18.78 -8.22 -5.25
N LEU A 84 -18.18 -9.25 -5.85
CA LEU A 84 -18.56 -9.75 -7.16
C LEU A 84 -19.50 -10.96 -7.01
N ASP A 85 -20.42 -11.11 -7.96
CA ASP A 85 -21.15 -12.36 -8.12
C ASP A 85 -20.22 -13.48 -8.59
N ASN A 86 -20.51 -14.71 -8.18
CA ASN A 86 -19.72 -15.88 -8.58
C ASN A 86 -20.34 -16.58 -9.79
N THR A 87 -19.50 -17.27 -10.55
CA THR A 87 -19.91 -18.23 -11.57
C THR A 87 -19.07 -19.49 -11.47
N TYR A 88 -19.67 -20.63 -11.79
CA TYR A 88 -19.05 -21.95 -11.70
C TYR A 88 -19.16 -22.76 -12.99
N SER A 89 -19.70 -22.17 -14.06
CA SER A 89 -19.81 -22.84 -15.35
C SER A 89 -19.65 -21.87 -16.52
N PHE A 90 -19.23 -22.40 -17.68
CA PHE A 90 -19.17 -21.64 -18.91
C PHE A 90 -20.54 -21.12 -19.36
N GLY A 91 -21.63 -21.82 -19.03
CA GLY A 91 -23.00 -21.39 -19.37
C GLY A 91 -23.38 -20.12 -18.62
N GLU A 92 -23.19 -20.10 -17.30
CA GLU A 92 -23.45 -18.91 -16.46
C GLU A 92 -22.60 -17.70 -16.90
N LEU A 93 -21.34 -17.93 -17.28
CA LEU A 93 -20.48 -16.87 -17.81
C LEU A 93 -21.01 -16.33 -19.16
N ALA A 94 -21.45 -17.21 -20.07
CA ALA A 94 -22.04 -16.81 -21.34
C ALA A 94 -23.34 -16.02 -21.14
N GLU A 95 -24.16 -16.38 -20.15
CA GLU A 95 -25.35 -15.61 -19.78
C GLU A 95 -25.00 -14.23 -19.24
N PHE A 96 -23.93 -14.11 -18.43
CA PHE A 96 -23.42 -12.82 -17.98
C PHE A 96 -22.98 -11.96 -19.17
N GLN A 97 -22.19 -12.51 -20.09
CA GLN A 97 -21.76 -11.80 -21.29
C GLN A 97 -22.97 -11.31 -22.10
N ALA A 98 -23.95 -12.18 -22.37
CA ALA A 98 -25.15 -11.82 -23.12
C ALA A 98 -25.97 -10.70 -22.43
N ARG A 99 -26.01 -10.67 -21.09
CA ARG A 99 -26.65 -9.57 -20.35
C ARG A 99 -25.91 -8.25 -20.56
N VAL A 100 -24.57 -8.25 -20.51
CA VAL A 100 -23.76 -7.04 -20.72
C VAL A 100 -23.91 -6.51 -22.14
N GLU A 101 -23.80 -7.39 -23.16
CA GLU A 101 -23.99 -7.03 -24.57
C GLU A 101 -25.37 -6.41 -24.84
N LYS A 102 -26.42 -6.96 -24.22
CA LYS A 102 -27.78 -6.40 -24.34
C LYS A 102 -27.90 -5.00 -23.71
N LEU A 103 -27.19 -4.74 -22.62
CA LEU A 103 -27.19 -3.44 -21.94
C LEU A 103 -26.36 -2.39 -22.68
N LEU A 104 -25.39 -2.83 -23.49
CA LEU A 104 -24.44 -1.99 -24.21
C LEU A 104 -24.40 -2.36 -25.71
N PRO A 105 -25.52 -2.21 -26.45
CA PRO A 105 -25.67 -2.79 -27.80
C PRO A 105 -24.77 -2.19 -28.88
N GLU A 106 -24.22 -1.00 -28.64
CA GLU A 106 -23.34 -0.29 -29.59
C GLU A 106 -21.88 -0.25 -29.11
N ALA A 107 -21.57 -0.85 -27.96
CA ALA A 107 -20.22 -0.88 -27.42
C ALA A 107 -19.43 -2.05 -27.98
N GLU A 108 -18.19 -1.80 -28.39
CA GLU A 108 -17.19 -2.85 -28.56
C GLU A 108 -16.70 -3.25 -27.16
N LEU A 109 -17.02 -4.47 -26.73
CA LEU A 109 -16.66 -4.98 -25.42
C LEU A 109 -15.32 -5.69 -25.47
N ASP A 110 -14.45 -5.38 -24.51
CA ASP A 110 -13.22 -6.10 -24.24
C ASP A 110 -13.19 -6.54 -22.77
N TRP A 111 -12.44 -7.60 -22.46
CA TRP A 111 -12.46 -8.25 -21.16
C TRP A 111 -11.05 -8.40 -20.59
N THR A 112 -10.85 -7.86 -19.39
CA THR A 112 -9.65 -8.13 -18.59
C THR A 112 -9.91 -9.33 -17.68
N ILE A 113 -9.02 -10.32 -17.74
CA ILE A 113 -9.07 -11.51 -16.88
C ILE A 113 -7.87 -11.47 -15.93
N GLU A 114 -8.16 -11.48 -14.62
CA GLU A 114 -7.14 -11.45 -13.57
C GLU A 114 -7.31 -12.65 -12.63
N PRO A 115 -6.23 -13.25 -12.12
CA PRO A 115 -6.33 -14.26 -11.07
C PRO A 115 -7.04 -13.70 -9.83
N LYS A 116 -8.06 -14.41 -9.33
CA LYS A 116 -8.71 -14.03 -8.08
C LYS A 116 -7.81 -14.40 -6.90
N ILE A 117 -7.15 -13.40 -6.33
CA ILE A 117 -6.29 -13.59 -5.15
C ILE A 117 -7.16 -13.98 -3.96
N ASP A 118 -6.82 -15.09 -3.31
CA ASP A 118 -7.45 -15.54 -2.08
C ASP A 118 -6.72 -14.92 -0.89
N GLY A 119 -7.25 -13.79 -0.40
CA GLY A 119 -6.63 -12.98 0.64
C GLY A 119 -7.62 -12.03 1.30
N LEU A 120 -7.10 -11.04 2.03
CA LEU A 120 -7.89 -10.00 2.67
C LEU A 120 -7.97 -8.77 1.75
N ALA A 121 -9.19 -8.33 1.43
CA ALA A 121 -9.39 -7.08 0.71
C ALA A 121 -9.06 -5.88 1.61
N VAL A 122 -8.27 -4.96 1.08
CA VAL A 122 -7.86 -3.71 1.76
C VAL A 122 -8.13 -2.50 0.87
N SER A 123 -8.34 -1.34 1.50
CA SER A 123 -8.48 -0.04 0.86
C SER A 123 -7.35 0.87 1.30
N LEU A 124 -6.68 1.52 0.34
CA LEU A 124 -5.59 2.45 0.61
C LEU A 124 -5.98 3.85 0.12
N ARG A 125 -6.05 4.82 1.03
CA ARG A 125 -6.25 6.23 0.71
C ARG A 125 -4.90 6.95 0.72
N TYR A 126 -4.56 7.56 -0.40
CA TYR A 126 -3.39 8.42 -0.53
C TYR A 126 -3.80 9.88 -0.62
N GLU A 127 -3.10 10.75 0.09
CA GLU A 127 -3.28 12.20 0.06
C GLU A 127 -1.93 12.85 -0.28
N ASN A 128 -1.90 13.64 -1.36
CA ASN A 128 -0.68 14.25 -1.88
C ASN A 128 0.47 13.26 -2.15
N GLY A 129 0.15 12.02 -2.52
CA GLY A 129 1.13 10.96 -2.79
C GLY A 129 1.59 10.17 -1.57
N SER A 130 1.15 10.52 -0.36
CA SER A 130 1.46 9.81 0.87
C SER A 130 0.28 8.96 1.34
N LEU A 131 0.56 7.76 1.87
CA LEU A 131 -0.46 6.91 2.46
C LEU A 131 -1.05 7.61 3.68
N ALA A 132 -2.35 7.92 3.63
CA ALA A 132 -3.08 8.55 4.70
C ALA A 132 -3.84 7.54 5.56
N VAL A 133 -4.45 6.52 4.92
CA VAL A 133 -5.17 5.44 5.60
C VAL A 133 -5.03 4.13 4.82
N GLY A 134 -4.78 3.03 5.51
CA GLY A 134 -5.02 1.67 5.03
C GLY A 134 -6.06 0.97 5.90
N ALA A 135 -7.12 0.44 5.30
CA ALA A 135 -8.23 -0.17 6.04
C ALA A 135 -8.60 -1.56 5.49
N THR A 136 -9.04 -2.46 6.36
CA THR A 136 -9.62 -3.75 5.93
C THR A 136 -10.98 -3.52 5.25
N ARG A 137 -11.46 -4.49 4.47
CA ARG A 137 -12.80 -4.41 3.88
C ARG A 137 -13.92 -4.38 4.93
N GLY A 138 -13.78 -5.19 5.99
CA GLY A 138 -14.87 -5.46 6.94
C GLY A 138 -16.15 -5.91 6.24
N ASP A 139 -17.26 -5.23 6.51
CA ASP A 139 -18.57 -5.51 5.91
C ASP A 139 -18.75 -4.91 4.49
N GLY A 140 -17.79 -4.11 4.04
CA GLY A 140 -17.79 -3.39 2.77
C GLY A 140 -18.19 -1.92 2.91
N VAL A 141 -18.80 -1.50 4.01
CA VAL A 141 -19.10 -0.09 4.35
C VAL A 141 -18.10 0.44 5.36
N SER A 142 -17.75 -0.36 6.35
CA SER A 142 -16.71 -0.10 7.34
C SER A 142 -15.76 -1.28 7.46
N GLY A 143 -14.52 -0.99 7.84
CA GLY A 143 -13.54 -1.98 8.26
C GLY A 143 -12.67 -1.43 9.38
N ASP A 144 -11.49 -2.01 9.56
CA ASP A 144 -10.55 -1.63 10.60
C ASP A 144 -9.39 -0.82 10.00
N ASP A 145 -9.02 0.29 10.62
CA ASP A 145 -7.81 1.03 10.28
C ASP A 145 -6.58 0.22 10.67
N ILE A 146 -5.88 -0.27 9.66
CA ILE A 146 -4.66 -1.08 9.76
C ILE A 146 -3.46 -0.35 9.13
N THR A 147 -3.49 0.99 9.08
CA THR A 147 -2.47 1.81 8.41
C THR A 147 -1.06 1.49 8.94
N GLY A 148 -0.92 1.28 10.24
CA GLY A 148 0.38 0.96 10.85
C GLY A 148 0.92 -0.45 10.52
N ASN A 149 0.11 -1.32 9.91
CA ASN A 149 0.52 -2.68 9.53
C ASN A 149 0.89 -2.80 8.03
N LEU A 150 0.62 -1.76 7.22
CA LEU A 150 0.76 -1.75 5.75
C LEU A 150 1.96 -0.91 5.32
#